data_AF-A0A1H1VHH8-F1
#
_entry.id   AF-A0A1H1VHH8-F1
#
_cell.length_a   1.000
_cell.length_b   1.000
_cell.length_c   1.000
_cell.angle_alpha   90.00
_cell.angle_beta   90.00
_cell.angle_gamma   90.00
#
_symmetry.space_group_name_H-M   'P 1'
#
loop_
_entity.id
_entity.type
_entity.pdbx_description
1 polymer ?
#
loop_
_entity_poly.entity_id
_entity_poly.type
_entity_poly.pdbx_seq_one_letter_code
_entity_poly.pdbx_strand_id
1 'polypeptide(L)'
;MSDDDPSQGAAEPSPRAFDLGVFAQDLVWTDVEGWGYPLADMSDGERSALQAWLRANSKHFYVQSLREALLETALTYFDEWVGPWSDPDTKLPDLIFLSDMQWLEGTALMQALRRV
;
A
#
# COMPACT_ATOMS: atom_id res chain seq x y z
N MET A 1 23.69 -15.20 43.84
CA MET A 1 23.73 -16.44 43.06
C MET A 1 22.38 -17.10 43.29
N SER A 2 21.41 -17.02 42.38
CA SER A 2 21.54 -17.06 40.93
C SER A 2 20.71 -15.99 40.25
N ASP A 3 21.36 -15.33 39.29
CA ASP A 3 20.76 -14.66 38.15
C ASP A 3 20.17 -15.73 37.22
N ASP A 4 18.92 -15.53 36.79
CA ASP A 4 18.40 -16.05 35.52
C ASP A 4 17.11 -15.27 35.25
N ASP A 5 17.27 -14.11 34.64
CA ASP A 5 16.19 -13.32 34.04
C ASP A 5 16.18 -13.61 32.54
N PRO A 6 15.26 -14.46 32.03
CA PRO A 6 15.03 -14.60 30.62
C PRO A 6 13.92 -13.63 30.18
N SER A 7 14.02 -12.35 30.55
CA SER A 7 13.31 -11.29 29.85
C SER A 7 14.00 -11.09 28.50
N GLN A 8 13.82 -12.06 27.60
CA GLN A 8 13.90 -11.83 26.17
C GLN A 8 13.04 -10.60 25.91
N GLY A 9 13.68 -9.53 25.42
CA GLY A 9 13.03 -8.27 25.12
C GLY A 9 11.76 -8.56 24.34
N ALA A 10 10.62 -8.42 25.01
CA ALA A 10 9.34 -8.34 24.34
C ALA A 10 9.54 -7.21 23.33
N ALA A 11 9.48 -7.52 22.04
CA ALA A 11 9.34 -6.47 21.04
C ALA A 11 8.17 -5.62 21.53
N GLU A 12 8.46 -4.39 21.96
CA GLU A 12 7.42 -3.48 22.41
C GLU A 12 6.34 -3.49 21.32
N PRO A 13 5.06 -3.72 21.67
CA PRO A 13 4.01 -3.62 20.68
C PRO A 13 4.10 -2.21 20.12
N SER A 14 4.46 -2.07 18.83
CA SER A 14 4.48 -0.76 18.18
C SER A 14 3.13 -0.10 18.49
N PRO A 15 3.11 1.05 19.18
CA PRO A 15 1.87 1.64 19.69
C PRO A 15 0.95 2.20 18.60
N ARG A 16 1.29 2.02 17.32
CA ARG A 16 0.61 2.61 16.17
C ARG A 16 0.12 1.50 15.25
N ALA A 17 -1.20 1.29 15.25
CA ALA A 17 -1.84 0.37 14.31
C ALA A 17 -1.78 0.94 12.87
N PHE A 18 -1.53 0.07 11.89
CA PHE A 18 -1.47 0.44 10.47
C PHE A 18 -2.87 0.68 9.90
N ASP A 19 -3.03 1.75 9.12
CA ASP A 19 -4.29 2.11 8.46
C ASP A 19 -4.33 1.73 6.98
N LEU A 20 -5.53 1.46 6.48
CA LEU A 20 -5.77 1.12 5.06
C LEU A 20 -5.49 2.30 4.09
N GLY A 21 -5.33 3.53 4.58
CA GLY A 21 -5.03 4.75 3.82
C GLY A 21 -3.55 4.98 3.49
N VAL A 22 -2.67 4.00 3.71
CA VAL A 22 -1.20 4.12 3.52
C VAL A 22 -0.76 4.50 2.09
N PHE A 23 -1.62 4.38 1.08
CA PHE A 23 -1.28 4.64 -0.33
C PHE A 23 -1.37 6.11 -0.75
N ALA A 24 -1.82 7.00 0.14
CA ALA A 24 -2.15 8.36 -0.28
C ALA A 24 -0.94 9.25 -0.65
N GLN A 25 0.28 8.97 -0.20
CA GLN A 25 1.44 9.86 -0.42
C GLN A 25 2.77 9.10 -0.47
N ASP A 26 3.56 9.37 -1.50
CA ASP A 26 4.58 8.47 -2.09
C ASP A 26 5.71 7.94 -1.19
N LEU A 27 5.86 8.41 0.06
CA LEU A 27 6.94 8.01 0.98
C LEU A 27 6.56 8.12 2.47
N VAL A 28 5.27 8.12 2.80
CA VAL A 28 4.80 8.12 4.20
C VAL A 28 3.90 6.90 4.45
N TRP A 29 3.83 6.44 5.69
CA TRP A 29 2.82 5.48 6.12
C TRP A 29 1.89 6.16 7.12
N THR A 30 0.61 5.78 7.12
CA THR A 30 -0.44 6.41 7.92
C THR A 30 -0.89 5.47 9.04
N ASP A 31 -1.08 6.00 10.24
CA ASP A 31 -1.75 5.26 11.33
C ASP A 31 -3.28 5.34 11.25
N VAL A 32 -3.96 4.57 12.09
CA VAL A 32 -5.44 4.52 12.17
C VAL A 32 -6.11 5.84 12.56
N GLU A 33 -5.34 6.80 13.07
CA GLU A 33 -5.82 8.15 13.37
C GLU A 33 -5.66 9.11 12.17
N GLY A 34 -5.01 8.66 11.09
CA GLY A 34 -4.78 9.42 9.88
C GLY A 34 -3.46 10.20 9.88
N TRP A 35 -2.56 9.98 10.85
CA TRP A 35 -1.27 10.66 10.90
C TRP A 35 -0.26 9.98 9.99
N GLY A 36 0.33 10.76 9.07
CA GLY A 36 1.41 10.31 8.20
C GLY A 36 2.78 10.41 8.87
N TYR A 37 3.60 9.37 8.74
CA TYR A 37 4.95 9.31 9.26
C TYR A 37 5.98 9.03 8.16
N PRO A 38 7.15 9.69 8.19
CA PRO A 38 8.23 9.38 7.25
C PRO A 38 8.75 7.95 7.42
N LEU A 39 9.03 7.27 6.30
CA LEU A 39 9.67 5.94 6.33
C LEU A 39 11.10 5.96 6.91
N ALA A 40 11.73 7.13 6.94
CA ALA A 40 13.07 7.34 7.49
C ALA A 40 13.12 7.17 9.01
N ASP A 41 12.00 7.38 9.69
CA ASP A 41 11.91 7.35 11.15
C ASP A 41 11.46 5.98 11.69
N MET A 42 11.16 5.02 10.80
CA MET A 42 10.76 3.66 11.19
C MET A 42 11.95 2.81 11.61
N SER A 43 11.78 2.10 12.73
CA SER A 43 12.65 0.99 13.11
C SER A 43 12.57 -0.19 12.13
N ASP A 44 13.57 -1.07 12.15
CA ASP A 44 13.57 -2.30 11.33
C ASP A 44 12.40 -3.25 11.65
N GLY A 45 11.98 -3.27 12.92
CA GLY A 45 10.82 -4.02 13.38
C GLY A 45 9.52 -3.49 12.78
N GLU A 46 9.31 -2.18 12.82
CA GLU A 46 8.16 -1.50 12.22
C GLU A 46 8.14 -1.66 10.70
N ARG A 47 9.30 -1.56 10.05
CA ARG A 47 9.45 -1.79 8.61
C ARG A 47 9.01 -3.21 8.24
N SER A 48 9.47 -4.21 8.98
CA SER A 48 9.11 -5.62 8.75
C SER A 48 7.62 -5.87 8.99
N ALA A 49 7.06 -5.28 10.06
CA ALA A 49 5.65 -5.37 10.39
C ALA A 49 4.76 -4.71 9.31
N LEU A 50 5.15 -3.52 8.82
CA LEU A 50 4.44 -2.82 7.77
C LEU A 50 4.48 -3.60 6.45
N GLN A 51 5.64 -4.16 6.06
CA GLN A 51 5.72 -5.02 4.86
C GLN A 51 4.82 -6.25 4.98
N ALA A 52 4.81 -6.94 6.13
CA ALA A 52 3.97 -8.10 6.35
C ALA A 52 2.48 -7.73 6.30
N TRP A 53 2.12 -6.61 6.92
CA TRP A 53 0.75 -6.09 6.93
C TRP A 53 0.27 -5.68 5.53
N LEU A 54 1.12 -5.00 4.73
CA LEU A 54 0.80 -4.64 3.35
C LEU A 54 0.55 -5.88 2.48
N ARG A 55 1.39 -6.91 2.61
CA ARG A 55 1.21 -8.20 1.92
C ARG A 55 -0.09 -8.90 2.32
N ALA A 56 -0.46 -8.86 3.59
CA ALA A 56 -1.69 -9.48 4.07
C ALA A 56 -2.96 -8.76 3.55
N ASN A 57 -2.84 -7.48 3.20
CA ASN A 57 -3.95 -6.64 2.77
C ASN A 57 -3.88 -6.25 1.28
N SER A 58 -2.97 -6.84 0.51
CA SER A 58 -2.71 -6.51 -0.91
C SER A 58 -3.97 -6.42 -1.77
N LYS A 59 -4.90 -7.36 -1.61
CA LYS A 59 -6.17 -7.40 -2.36
C LYS A 59 -7.04 -6.18 -2.11
N HIS A 60 -7.10 -5.67 -0.88
CA HIS A 60 -7.91 -4.50 -0.55
C HIS A 60 -7.43 -3.29 -1.35
N PHE A 61 -6.13 -3.04 -1.30
CA PHE A 61 -5.49 -1.93 -2.00
C PHE A 61 -5.59 -2.07 -3.52
N TYR A 62 -5.36 -3.28 -4.03
CA TYR A 62 -5.51 -3.57 -5.44
C TYR A 62 -6.92 -3.27 -5.95
N VAL A 63 -7.97 -3.67 -5.22
CA VAL A 63 -9.37 -3.40 -5.62
C VAL A 63 -9.68 -1.90 -5.56
N GLN A 64 -9.19 -1.17 -4.56
CA GLN A 64 -9.39 0.28 -4.47
C GLN A 64 -8.72 1.02 -5.63
N SER A 65 -7.43 0.75 -5.89
CA SER A 65 -6.70 1.36 -7.00
C SER A 65 -7.28 0.98 -8.36
N LEU A 66 -7.75 -0.27 -8.52
CA LEU A 66 -8.43 -0.71 -9.72
C LEU A 66 -9.74 0.06 -9.93
N ARG A 67 -10.53 0.24 -8.86
CA ARG A 67 -11.78 1.01 -8.92
C ARG A 67 -11.51 2.47 -9.31
N GLU A 68 -10.51 3.12 -8.70
CA GLU A 68 -10.14 4.50 -9.01
C GLU A 68 -9.70 4.64 -10.46
N ALA A 69 -8.77 3.79 -10.93
CA ALA A 69 -8.28 3.83 -12.31
C ALA A 69 -9.39 3.57 -13.34
N LEU A 70 -10.33 2.65 -13.05
CA LEU A 70 -11.48 2.39 -13.90
C LEU A 70 -12.47 3.56 -13.92
N LEU A 71 -12.68 4.24 -12.79
CA LEU A 71 -13.53 5.43 -12.71
C LEU A 71 -12.90 6.59 -13.48
N GLU A 72 -11.59 6.83 -13.35
CA GLU A 72 -10.87 7.86 -14.11
C GLU A 72 -10.98 7.59 -15.61
N THR A 73 -10.72 6.34 -16.03
CA THR A 73 -10.88 5.90 -17.41
C THR A 73 -12.32 6.17 -17.88
N ALA A 74 -13.33 5.76 -17.11
CA ALA A 74 -14.73 5.99 -17.45
C ALA A 74 -15.10 7.48 -17.52
N LEU A 75 -14.58 8.33 -16.63
CA LEU A 75 -14.82 9.78 -16.63
C LEU A 75 -14.24 10.45 -17.87
N THR A 76 -13.03 10.09 -18.29
CA THR A 76 -12.45 10.56 -19.57
C THR A 76 -13.40 10.29 -20.74
N TYR A 77 -14.04 9.12 -20.73
CA TYR A 77 -15.02 8.75 -21.75
C TYR A 77 -16.40 9.41 -21.61
N PHE A 78 -16.82 9.81 -20.41
CA PHE A 78 -18.09 10.49 -20.22
C PHE A 78 -18.01 11.99 -20.57
N ASP A 79 -16.85 12.63 -20.34
CA ASP A 79 -16.61 14.03 -20.72
C ASP A 79 -16.46 14.20 -22.25
N GLU A 80 -15.93 13.19 -22.93
CA GLU A 80 -15.93 13.12 -24.40
C GLU A 80 -17.21 12.44 -24.88
N TRP A 81 -18.26 13.22 -25.18
CA TRP A 81 -19.59 12.73 -25.58
C TRP A 81 -19.60 12.04 -26.97
N VAL A 82 -18.89 10.93 -27.10
CA VAL A 82 -18.85 10.02 -28.26
C VAL A 82 -18.91 8.61 -27.69
N GLY A 83 -19.96 7.85 -28.02
CA GLY A 83 -20.26 6.51 -27.48
C GLY A 83 -19.01 5.62 -27.34
N PRO A 84 -18.57 5.25 -26.11
CA PRO A 84 -17.16 4.89 -25.90
C PRO A 84 -16.84 3.40 -25.78
N TRP A 85 -17.81 2.48 -25.86
CA TRP A 85 -17.53 1.05 -25.67
C TRP A 85 -16.97 0.35 -26.93
N SER A 86 -16.75 1.10 -28.01
CA SER A 86 -16.35 0.56 -29.32
C SER A 86 -15.02 1.08 -29.87
N ASP A 87 -14.30 1.94 -29.14
CA ASP A 87 -12.96 2.37 -29.57
C ASP A 87 -11.92 1.29 -29.22
N PRO A 88 -11.39 0.53 -30.20
CA PRO A 88 -10.45 -0.56 -29.96
C PRO A 88 -9.09 -0.09 -29.44
N ASP A 89 -8.80 1.22 -29.50
CA ASP A 89 -7.57 1.80 -28.97
C ASP A 89 -7.68 2.16 -27.48
N THR A 90 -8.85 1.95 -26.86
CA THR A 90 -9.05 2.04 -25.41
C THR A 90 -8.18 1.00 -24.70
N LYS A 91 -7.08 1.48 -24.12
CA LYS A 91 -6.22 0.65 -23.29
C LYS A 91 -6.72 0.72 -21.86
N LEU A 92 -7.21 -0.42 -21.38
CA LEU A 92 -7.43 -0.59 -19.95
C LEU A 92 -6.10 -0.34 -19.21
N PRO A 93 -6.15 0.27 -18.01
CA PRO A 93 -4.94 0.51 -17.23
C PRO A 93 -4.14 -0.78 -17.03
N ASP A 94 -2.81 -0.72 -17.16
CA ASP A 94 -1.92 -1.89 -17.00
C ASP A 94 -2.16 -2.63 -15.67
N LEU A 95 -2.60 -1.90 -14.65
CA LEU A 95 -3.00 -2.42 -13.35
C LEU A 95 -3.89 -3.65 -13.44
N ILE A 96 -4.85 -3.69 -14.39
CA ILE A 96 -5.84 -4.76 -14.46
C ILE A 96 -5.23 -6.14 -14.79
N PHE A 97 -4.04 -6.15 -15.37
CA PHE A 97 -3.34 -7.35 -15.81
C PHE A 97 -2.34 -7.87 -14.77
N LEU A 98 -2.12 -7.11 -13.69
CA LEU A 98 -1.23 -7.49 -12.60
C LEU A 98 -2.02 -8.26 -11.54
N SER A 99 -1.35 -9.21 -10.86
CA SER A 99 -1.86 -9.68 -9.57
C SER A 99 -1.75 -8.57 -8.51
N ASP A 100 -2.53 -8.69 -7.44
CA ASP A 100 -2.48 -7.79 -6.29
C ASP A 100 -1.07 -7.67 -5.71
N MET A 101 -0.34 -8.78 -5.66
CA MET A 101 1.05 -8.80 -5.22
C MET A 101 2.01 -8.16 -6.23
N GLN A 102 1.88 -8.42 -7.52
CA GLN A 102 2.74 -7.79 -8.53
C GLN A 102 2.57 -6.27 -8.55
N TRP A 103 1.34 -5.80 -8.42
CA TRP A 103 1.06 -4.37 -8.28
C TRP A 103 1.66 -3.80 -6.99
N LEU A 104 1.37 -4.42 -5.83
CA LEU A 104 1.85 -3.94 -4.55
C LEU A 104 3.37 -3.81 -4.53
N GLU A 105 4.08 -4.81 -5.05
CA GLU A 105 5.54 -4.82 -5.12
C GLU A 105 6.12 -3.81 -6.11
N GLY A 106 5.31 -3.30 -7.04
CA GLY A 106 5.65 -2.20 -7.94
C GLY A 106 5.50 -0.81 -7.34
N THR A 107 4.83 -0.66 -6.19
CA THR A 107 4.59 0.64 -5.55
C THR A 107 5.86 1.30 -5.03
N ALA A 108 5.93 2.64 -5.09
CA ALA A 108 7.06 3.41 -4.55
C ALA A 108 7.32 3.11 -3.06
N LEU A 109 6.24 2.91 -2.28
CA LEU A 109 6.30 2.50 -0.89
C LEU A 109 7.01 1.15 -0.70
N MET A 110 6.56 0.09 -1.39
CA MET A 110 7.23 -1.22 -1.28
C MET A 110 8.67 -1.19 -1.79
N GLN A 111 8.95 -0.39 -2.82
CA GLN A 111 10.32 -0.18 -3.30
C GLN A 111 11.18 0.54 -2.26
N ALA A 112 10.64 1.53 -1.55
CA ALA A 112 11.34 2.24 -0.48
C ALA A 112 11.56 1.35 0.75
N LEU A 113 10.59 0.49 1.07
CA LEU A 113 10.68 -0.46 2.20
C LEU A 113 11.80 -1.49 2.04
N ARG A 114 12.20 -1.83 0.80
CA ARG A 114 13.25 -2.81 0.48
C ARG A 114 14.68 -2.26 0.46
N ARG A 115 14.87 -0.94 0.50
CA ARG A 115 16.15 -0.28 0.18
C ARG A 115 17.13 -0.13 1.36
N VAL A 116 16.91 -0.81 2.48
CA VAL A 116 17.80 -0.77 3.66
C VAL A 116 17.94 -2.17 4.23
#